data_AF-A0A4D4LNJ6-F1
#
_entry.id   AF-A0A4D4LNJ6-F1
#
_cell.length_a   1.000
_cell.length_b   1.000
_cell.length_c   1.000
_cell.angle_alpha   90.00
_cell.angle_beta   90.00
_cell.angle_gamma   90.00
#
_symmetry.space_group_name_H-M   'P 1'
#
loop_
_entity.id
_entity.type
_entity.pdbx_description
1 polymer ?
#
loop_
_entity_poly.entity_id
_entity_poly.type
_entity_poly.pdbx_seq_one_letter_code
_entity_poly.pdbx_strand_id
1 'polypeptide(L)'
;MAAHPGAVGVKGVKIDFMDSESQETLGWYDEILKGTAAHHLLVNFHGSTIPKGIQRTWPQVMSMEGVNGEEKRTNTPQHLATLPFTRNVIGSMDFTPGAFHRPQRPNAASDAGEVGLSVLYESGIQNLAGTPESYDARPLARRFLEQIPAAWDRTRLLAGRPAESAVLARASGSRWFIGGTFTGPAHTAEVPLRLEPGRWLVDLILDGPDGLVRRPTVVRGGQTLSVPVTADGGFAAIACRWRPGLSTCDRP
;
A
#
# COMPACT_ATOMS: atom_id res chain seq x y z
N MET A 1 10.20 -0.32 -38.51
CA MET A 1 11.28 -0.14 -37.51
C MET A 1 10.63 0.44 -36.26
N ALA A 2 10.40 -0.37 -35.23
CA ALA A 2 9.92 0.14 -33.95
C ALA A 2 11.06 0.90 -33.28
N ALA A 3 10.81 2.14 -32.87
CA ALA A 3 11.81 2.97 -32.21
C ALA A 3 12.30 2.30 -30.90
N HIS A 4 13.61 2.30 -30.69
CA HIS A 4 14.22 1.81 -29.47
C HIS A 4 13.67 2.61 -28.26
N PRO A 5 13.09 1.96 -27.22
CA PRO A 5 12.54 2.67 -26.06
C PRO A 5 13.54 3.58 -25.33
N GLY A 6 14.84 3.26 -25.44
CA GLY A 6 15.93 4.08 -24.89
C GLY A 6 16.09 5.47 -25.52
N ALA A 7 15.57 5.70 -26.72
CA ALA A 7 15.66 6.99 -27.40
C ALA A 7 14.67 8.05 -26.85
N VAL A 8 13.70 7.64 -26.02
CA VAL A 8 12.61 8.51 -25.53
C VAL A 8 12.59 8.64 -24.00
N GLY A 9 13.65 8.20 -23.31
CA GLY A 9 13.77 8.33 -21.85
C GLY A 9 12.93 7.35 -21.01
N VAL A 10 12.26 6.38 -21.65
CA VAL A 10 11.44 5.36 -20.97
C VAL A 10 12.32 4.49 -20.06
N LYS A 11 11.90 4.31 -18.80
CA LYS A 11 12.60 3.51 -17.78
C LYS A 11 11.84 2.29 -17.30
N GLY A 12 10.60 2.11 -17.72
CA GLY A 12 9.81 0.95 -17.35
C GLY A 12 8.59 0.76 -18.21
N VAL A 13 8.00 -0.43 -18.09
CA VAL A 13 6.85 -0.88 -18.85
C VAL A 13 5.83 -1.53 -17.93
N LYS A 14 4.55 -1.23 -18.16
CA LYS A 14 3.42 -1.98 -17.61
C LYS A 14 2.89 -2.88 -18.72
N ILE A 15 3.01 -4.19 -18.54
CA ILE A 15 2.65 -5.19 -19.55
C ILE A 15 1.44 -5.96 -19.04
N ASP A 16 0.46 -6.19 -19.90
CA ASP A 16 -0.89 -6.62 -19.51
C ASP A 16 -1.44 -7.69 -20.46
N PHE A 17 -2.52 -8.37 -20.06
CA PHE A 17 -3.31 -9.33 -20.83
C PHE A 17 -2.59 -10.65 -21.18
N MET A 18 -1.84 -11.22 -20.24
CA MET A 18 -1.32 -12.59 -20.39
C MET A 18 -2.42 -13.63 -20.11
N ASP A 19 -3.28 -13.37 -19.12
CA ASP A 19 -4.53 -14.06 -18.77
C ASP A 19 -4.48 -15.60 -18.80
N SER A 20 -3.31 -16.17 -18.53
CA SER A 20 -3.02 -17.60 -18.64
C SER A 20 -1.83 -18.00 -17.77
N GLU A 21 -1.91 -19.20 -17.20
CA GLU A 21 -0.78 -19.88 -16.54
C GLU A 21 -0.31 -21.11 -17.33
N SER A 22 -0.61 -21.17 -18.63
CA SER A 22 -0.12 -22.26 -19.49
C SER A 22 1.41 -22.28 -19.54
N GLN A 23 1.98 -23.44 -19.82
CA GLN A 23 3.42 -23.59 -19.99
C GLN A 23 3.98 -22.64 -21.05
N GLU A 24 3.22 -22.41 -22.13
CA GLU A 24 3.57 -21.46 -23.19
C GLU A 24 3.67 -20.02 -22.66
N THR A 25 2.65 -19.56 -21.91
CA THR A 25 2.67 -18.22 -21.31
C THR A 25 3.81 -18.07 -20.31
N LEU A 26 4.11 -19.09 -19.51
CA LEU A 26 5.26 -19.08 -18.60
C LEU A 26 6.60 -19.04 -19.35
N GLY A 27 6.73 -19.76 -20.47
CA GLY A 27 7.89 -19.66 -21.35
C GLY A 27 8.06 -18.27 -21.93
N TRP A 28 6.96 -17.58 -22.27
CA TRP A 28 7.01 -16.19 -22.71
C TRP A 28 7.52 -15.24 -21.61
N TYR A 29 7.17 -15.44 -20.34
CA TYR A 29 7.74 -14.65 -19.23
C TYR A 29 9.27 -14.80 -19.18
N ASP A 30 9.80 -16.02 -19.35
CA ASP A 30 11.24 -16.28 -19.37
C ASP A 30 11.97 -15.57 -20.51
N GLU A 31 11.29 -15.37 -21.65
CA GLU A 31 11.83 -14.65 -22.80
C GLU A 31 11.79 -13.13 -22.59
N ILE A 32 10.63 -12.57 -22.23
CA ILE A 32 10.48 -11.12 -22.14
C ILE A 32 11.30 -10.52 -20.98
N LEU A 33 11.52 -11.28 -19.91
CA LEU A 33 12.33 -10.83 -18.78
C LEU A 33 13.81 -10.65 -19.14
N LYS A 34 14.37 -11.51 -20.02
CA LYS A 34 15.72 -11.32 -20.56
C LYS A 34 15.81 -10.04 -21.38
N GLY A 35 14.82 -9.80 -22.25
CA GLY A 35 14.77 -8.60 -23.08
C GLY A 35 14.64 -7.32 -22.26
N THR A 36 13.66 -7.26 -21.35
CA THR A 36 13.45 -6.09 -20.47
C THR A 36 14.66 -5.82 -19.58
N ALA A 37 15.31 -6.86 -19.04
CA ALA A 37 16.55 -6.71 -18.29
C ALA A 37 17.69 -6.14 -19.14
N ALA A 38 17.91 -6.67 -20.34
CA ALA A 38 18.95 -6.19 -21.26
C ALA A 38 18.76 -4.71 -21.66
N HIS A 39 17.52 -4.22 -21.62
CA HIS A 39 17.19 -2.82 -21.86
C HIS A 39 17.08 -1.96 -20.59
N HIS A 40 17.39 -2.53 -19.42
CA HIS A 40 17.29 -1.86 -18.11
C HIS A 40 15.90 -1.25 -17.85
N LEU A 41 14.85 -1.97 -18.23
CA LEU A 41 13.46 -1.55 -18.01
C LEU A 41 12.94 -2.15 -16.70
N LEU A 42 12.37 -1.29 -15.85
CA LEU A 42 11.50 -1.72 -14.76
C LEU A 42 10.20 -2.32 -15.32
N VAL A 43 9.67 -3.34 -14.67
CA VAL A 43 8.51 -4.08 -15.19
C VAL A 43 7.42 -4.18 -14.13
N ASN A 44 6.19 -3.88 -14.52
CA ASN A 44 4.98 -4.14 -13.76
C ASN A 44 4.03 -5.00 -14.62
N PHE A 45 3.62 -6.17 -14.14
CA PHE A 45 2.76 -7.08 -14.90
C PHE A 45 1.31 -7.08 -14.42
N HIS A 46 0.37 -6.69 -15.28
CA HIS A 46 -1.08 -6.86 -15.11
C HIS A 46 -1.60 -8.04 -15.94
N GLY A 47 -2.84 -8.48 -15.71
CA GLY A 47 -3.39 -9.65 -16.41
C GLY A 47 -2.47 -10.87 -16.28
N SER A 48 -1.82 -10.99 -15.13
CA SER A 48 -0.62 -11.80 -14.93
C SER A 48 -0.87 -12.98 -14.00
N THR A 49 0.06 -13.93 -14.05
CA THR A 49 0.15 -14.97 -13.02
C THR A 49 0.45 -14.34 -11.66
N ILE A 50 0.12 -15.05 -10.57
CA ILE A 50 0.57 -14.65 -9.24
C ILE A 50 2.11 -14.72 -9.13
N PRO A 51 2.77 -13.85 -8.33
CA PRO A 51 4.21 -13.89 -8.18
C PRO A 51 4.66 -15.19 -7.50
N LYS A 52 5.73 -15.78 -8.04
CA LYS A 52 6.35 -17.03 -7.56
C LYS A 52 7.82 -16.80 -7.18
N GLY A 53 8.12 -15.61 -6.63
CA GLY A 53 9.49 -15.20 -6.30
C GLY A 53 10.33 -14.73 -7.48
N ILE A 54 9.70 -14.46 -8.63
CA ILE A 54 10.36 -14.07 -9.88
C ILE A 54 11.24 -12.82 -9.73
N GLN A 55 10.83 -11.89 -8.88
CA GLN A 55 11.55 -10.66 -8.55
C GLN A 55 12.91 -10.91 -7.88
N ARG A 56 13.12 -12.09 -7.25
CA ARG A 56 14.43 -12.46 -6.70
C ARG A 56 15.45 -12.74 -7.80
N THR A 57 14.99 -13.36 -8.90
CA THR A 57 15.84 -13.67 -10.07
C THR A 57 15.93 -12.46 -10.99
N TRP A 58 14.82 -11.74 -11.16
CA TRP A 58 14.67 -10.59 -12.04
C TRP A 58 14.27 -9.35 -11.23
N PRO A 59 15.21 -8.66 -10.57
CA PRO A 59 14.93 -7.57 -9.66
C PRO A 59 14.32 -6.33 -10.32
N GLN A 60 14.36 -6.25 -11.66
CA GLN A 60 13.66 -5.21 -12.40
C GLN A 60 12.14 -5.43 -12.45
N VAL A 61 11.64 -6.62 -12.08
CA VAL A 61 10.20 -6.86 -11.89
C VAL A 61 9.77 -6.24 -10.56
N MET A 62 9.19 -5.05 -10.65
CA MET A 62 8.87 -4.22 -9.51
C MET A 62 7.52 -4.59 -8.88
N SER A 63 6.56 -5.04 -9.69
CA SER A 63 5.25 -5.43 -9.19
C SER A 63 4.49 -6.30 -10.18
N MET A 64 3.44 -6.95 -9.67
CA MET A 64 2.48 -7.70 -10.46
C MET A 64 1.09 -7.44 -9.89
N GLU A 65 0.04 -7.51 -10.70
CA GLU A 65 -1.36 -7.45 -10.25
C GLU A 65 -1.76 -8.81 -9.66
N GLY A 66 -2.12 -9.78 -10.52
CA GLY A 66 -2.52 -11.13 -10.12
C GLY A 66 -3.64 -11.15 -9.08
N VAL A 67 -4.55 -10.17 -9.14
CA VAL A 67 -5.63 -9.96 -8.18
C VAL A 67 -6.71 -9.07 -8.79
N ASN A 68 -7.91 -9.08 -8.24
CA ASN A 68 -8.86 -8.00 -8.46
C ASN A 68 -8.35 -6.72 -7.78
N GLY A 69 -7.78 -5.79 -8.55
CA GLY A 69 -7.24 -4.53 -8.04
C GLY A 69 -8.32 -3.46 -7.87
N GLU A 70 -7.89 -2.23 -7.61
CA GLU A 70 -8.78 -1.08 -7.42
C GLU A 70 -9.66 -0.80 -8.65
N GLU A 71 -9.31 -1.30 -9.84
CA GLU A 71 -10.11 -1.17 -11.06
C GLU A 71 -11.48 -1.89 -10.96
N LYS A 72 -11.58 -2.96 -10.15
CA LYS A 72 -12.82 -3.72 -10.02
C LYS A 72 -13.87 -2.95 -9.21
N ARG A 73 -15.14 -3.13 -9.60
CA ARG A 73 -16.31 -2.57 -8.90
C ARG A 73 -16.95 -3.54 -7.93
N THR A 74 -16.46 -4.77 -7.90
CA THR A 74 -17.02 -5.90 -7.15
C THR A 74 -16.18 -6.27 -5.93
N ASN A 75 -15.11 -5.52 -5.65
CA ASN A 75 -14.32 -5.71 -4.45
C ASN A 75 -15.17 -5.42 -3.21
N THR A 76 -14.85 -6.11 -2.11
CA THR A 76 -15.52 -5.94 -0.82
C THR A 76 -14.52 -5.52 0.26
N PRO A 77 -14.97 -4.98 1.40
CA PRO A 77 -14.09 -4.73 2.54
C PRO A 77 -13.32 -5.99 2.97
N GLN A 78 -13.96 -7.16 2.92
CA GLN A 78 -13.34 -8.46 3.20
C GLN A 78 -12.23 -8.79 2.20
N HIS A 79 -12.40 -8.44 0.91
CA HIS A 79 -11.32 -8.57 -0.08
C HIS A 79 -10.10 -7.78 0.38
N LEU A 80 -10.29 -6.49 0.71
CA LEU A 80 -9.20 -5.63 1.18
C LEU A 80 -8.47 -6.21 2.40
N ALA A 81 -9.22 -6.67 3.40
CA ALA A 81 -8.66 -7.27 4.61
C ALA A 81 -8.01 -8.65 4.38
N THR A 82 -8.28 -9.32 3.26
CA THR A 82 -7.70 -10.64 2.94
C THR A 82 -6.35 -10.53 2.24
N LEU A 83 -6.17 -9.55 1.35
CA LEU A 83 -4.99 -9.44 0.49
C LEU A 83 -3.63 -9.43 1.22
N PRO A 84 -3.48 -8.80 2.41
CA PRO A 84 -2.21 -8.83 3.16
C PRO A 84 -1.79 -10.23 3.60
N PHE A 85 -2.73 -11.17 3.69
CA PHE A 85 -2.50 -12.55 4.14
C PHE A 85 -2.42 -13.57 3.02
N THR A 86 -2.80 -13.19 1.79
CA THR A 86 -2.87 -14.10 0.64
C THR A 86 -2.05 -13.60 -0.54
N ARG A 87 -2.51 -12.57 -1.24
CA ARG A 87 -1.85 -12.11 -2.47
C ARG A 87 -0.58 -11.32 -2.19
N ASN A 88 -0.56 -10.42 -1.21
CA ASN A 88 0.60 -9.55 -0.99
C ASN A 88 1.72 -10.23 -0.19
N VAL A 89 1.44 -11.35 0.49
CA VAL A 89 2.49 -12.11 1.21
C VAL A 89 3.43 -12.86 0.27
N ILE A 90 2.95 -13.24 -0.92
CA ILE A 90 3.76 -13.96 -1.93
C ILE A 90 4.56 -13.02 -2.86
N GLY A 91 4.34 -11.72 -2.77
CA GLY A 91 5.12 -10.71 -3.50
C GLY A 91 4.39 -9.39 -3.69
N SER A 92 5.10 -8.40 -4.24
CA SER A 92 4.59 -7.08 -4.57
C SER A 92 3.27 -7.15 -5.35
N MET A 93 2.37 -6.21 -5.03
CA MET A 93 0.99 -6.19 -5.52
C MET A 93 0.64 -4.79 -6.01
N ASP A 94 0.52 -4.63 -7.33
CA ASP A 94 0.05 -3.39 -7.94
C ASP A 94 -1.48 -3.30 -7.86
N PHE A 95 -1.99 -3.09 -6.63
CA PHE A 95 -3.43 -2.93 -6.37
C PHE A 95 -3.96 -1.56 -6.83
N THR A 96 -3.09 -0.55 -6.93
CA THR A 96 -3.41 0.83 -7.30
C THR A 96 -4.33 1.60 -6.33
N PRO A 97 -4.02 1.70 -5.02
CA PRO A 97 -4.88 2.41 -4.06
C PRO A 97 -4.94 3.92 -4.31
N GLY A 98 -5.78 4.62 -3.56
CA GLY A 98 -5.92 6.07 -3.61
C GLY A 98 -6.94 6.54 -4.64
N ALA A 99 -7.89 5.69 -5.04
CA ALA A 99 -8.94 6.04 -6.01
C ALA A 99 -10.06 6.88 -5.38
N PHE A 100 -9.71 8.00 -4.74
CA PHE A 100 -10.62 8.84 -3.94
C PHE A 100 -11.83 9.39 -4.71
N HIS A 101 -11.76 9.46 -6.04
CA HIS A 101 -12.84 9.90 -6.91
C HIS A 101 -13.88 8.81 -7.20
N ARG A 102 -13.60 7.54 -6.87
CA ARG A 102 -14.49 6.41 -7.17
C ARG A 102 -15.48 6.19 -6.02
N PRO A 103 -16.79 6.34 -6.25
CA PRO A 103 -17.78 6.11 -5.20
C PRO A 103 -18.06 4.62 -4.94
N GLN A 104 -17.64 3.70 -5.83
CA GLN A 104 -17.86 2.26 -5.68
C GLN A 104 -16.68 1.49 -5.07
N ARG A 105 -15.66 2.18 -4.54
CA ARG A 105 -14.57 1.49 -3.82
C ARG A 105 -15.12 0.87 -2.51
N PRO A 106 -14.59 -0.27 -2.05
CA PRO A 106 -15.24 -1.04 -0.97
C PRO A 106 -15.32 -0.29 0.37
N ASN A 107 -14.37 0.61 0.59
CA ASN A 107 -14.19 1.45 1.75
C ASN A 107 -14.56 2.92 1.45
N ALA A 108 -15.49 3.19 0.52
CA ALA A 108 -15.82 4.54 0.04
C ALA A 108 -16.14 5.58 1.14
N ALA A 109 -16.62 5.13 2.31
CA ALA A 109 -16.88 5.97 3.47
C ALA A 109 -15.65 6.27 4.35
N SER A 110 -14.48 5.73 3.99
CA SER A 110 -13.22 5.87 4.71
C SER A 110 -12.10 6.25 3.76
N ASP A 111 -11.76 7.54 3.73
CA ASP A 111 -10.55 8.01 3.04
C ASP A 111 -9.29 7.60 3.83
N ALA A 112 -9.39 7.51 5.16
CA ALA A 112 -8.24 7.13 6.00
C ALA A 112 -7.85 5.67 5.79
N GLY A 113 -8.84 4.77 5.63
CA GLY A 113 -8.60 3.38 5.26
C GLY A 113 -7.97 3.25 3.87
N GLU A 114 -8.40 4.08 2.91
CA GLU A 114 -7.82 4.12 1.57
C GLU A 114 -6.35 4.55 1.58
N VAL A 115 -6.02 5.58 2.37
CA VAL A 115 -4.61 5.95 2.61
C VAL A 115 -3.87 4.78 3.26
N GLY A 116 -4.48 4.08 4.21
CA GLY A 116 -3.90 2.91 4.87
C GLY A 116 -3.50 1.79 3.91
N LEU A 117 -4.23 1.60 2.79
CA LEU A 117 -3.92 0.59 1.78
C LEU A 117 -2.54 0.78 1.15
N SER A 118 -2.06 2.03 1.03
CA SER A 118 -0.72 2.35 0.52
C SER A 118 0.43 1.85 1.41
N VAL A 119 0.14 1.54 2.69
CA VAL A 119 1.09 0.89 3.61
C VAL A 119 0.81 -0.61 3.69
N LEU A 120 -0.45 -1.03 3.66
CA LEU A 120 -0.80 -2.45 3.73
C LEU A 120 -0.26 -3.23 2.53
N TYR A 121 -0.47 -2.69 1.33
CA TYR A 121 -0.11 -3.34 0.08
C TYR A 121 1.27 -2.90 -0.38
N GLU A 122 2.25 -3.78 -0.15
CA GLU A 122 3.61 -3.58 -0.65
C GLU A 122 3.63 -3.65 -2.17
N SER A 123 4.29 -2.68 -2.80
CA SER A 123 4.58 -2.69 -4.23
C SER A 123 5.92 -2.00 -4.47
N GLY A 124 6.77 -2.58 -5.32
CA GLY A 124 8.04 -1.95 -5.70
C GLY A 124 7.84 -0.67 -6.53
N ILE A 125 6.66 -0.48 -7.12
CA ILE A 125 6.17 0.81 -7.62
C ILE A 125 4.75 0.99 -7.09
N GLN A 126 4.54 2.02 -6.28
CA GLN A 126 3.20 2.35 -5.79
C GLN A 126 2.46 3.22 -6.81
N ASN A 127 1.70 2.60 -7.71
CA ASN A 127 0.77 3.34 -8.56
C ASN A 127 -0.42 3.81 -7.72
N LEU A 128 -0.79 5.08 -7.88
CA LEU A 128 -1.93 5.68 -7.20
C LEU A 128 -3.00 6.03 -8.23
N ALA A 129 -4.22 5.51 -8.05
CA ALA A 129 -5.26 5.55 -9.09
C ALA A 129 -6.12 6.82 -9.11
N GLY A 130 -5.93 7.74 -8.15
CA GLY A 130 -6.71 8.97 -8.04
C GLY A 130 -6.42 9.98 -9.17
N THR A 131 -7.32 10.93 -9.35
CA THR A 131 -7.06 12.11 -10.17
C THR A 131 -6.34 13.17 -9.34
N PRO A 132 -5.56 14.10 -9.95
CA PRO A 132 -4.95 15.22 -9.23
C PRO A 132 -5.93 15.97 -8.32
N GLU A 133 -7.13 16.28 -8.83
CA GLU A 133 -8.17 17.01 -8.11
C GLU A 133 -8.66 16.24 -6.87
N SER A 134 -8.71 14.90 -6.97
CA SER A 134 -9.12 14.05 -5.86
C SER A 134 -8.12 14.07 -4.69
N TYR A 135 -6.82 14.29 -4.98
CA TYR A 135 -5.77 14.48 -3.99
C TYR A 135 -5.74 15.91 -3.45
N ASP A 136 -5.95 16.92 -4.30
CA ASP A 136 -6.00 18.32 -3.88
C ASP A 136 -7.18 18.59 -2.94
N ALA A 137 -8.30 17.91 -3.15
CA ALA A 137 -9.43 17.91 -2.21
C ALA A 137 -9.13 17.21 -0.86
N ARG A 138 -8.00 16.51 -0.74
CA ARG A 138 -7.60 15.71 0.44
C ARG A 138 -6.16 15.99 0.84
N PRO A 139 -5.85 17.21 1.31
CA PRO A 139 -4.47 17.62 1.59
C PRO A 139 -3.76 16.71 2.60
N LEU A 140 -4.47 16.15 3.58
CA LEU A 140 -3.86 15.21 4.54
C LEU A 140 -3.50 13.86 3.91
N ALA A 141 -4.31 13.34 3.00
CA ALA A 141 -4.00 12.12 2.25
C ALA A 141 -2.80 12.35 1.34
N ARG A 142 -2.84 13.43 0.55
CA ARG A 142 -1.74 13.83 -0.33
C ARG A 142 -0.43 13.95 0.44
N ARG A 143 -0.44 14.70 1.54
CA ARG A 143 0.71 14.86 2.45
C ARG A 143 1.25 13.52 2.93
N PHE A 144 0.39 12.57 3.31
CA PHE A 144 0.85 11.24 3.75
C PHE A 144 1.51 10.45 2.63
N LEU A 145 0.87 10.42 1.46
CA LEU A 145 1.36 9.68 0.30
C LEU A 145 2.72 10.20 -0.17
N GLU A 146 2.94 11.51 -0.10
CA GLU A 146 4.24 12.16 -0.39
C GLU A 146 5.34 11.76 0.62
N GLN A 147 5.00 11.23 1.80
CA GLN A 147 5.96 10.77 2.80
C GLN A 147 6.37 9.31 2.62
N ILE A 148 5.64 8.53 1.81
CA ILE A 148 5.88 7.09 1.63
C ILE A 148 7.23 6.87 0.93
N PRO A 149 8.12 6.05 1.50
CA PRO A 149 9.41 5.76 0.91
C PRO A 149 9.26 4.82 -0.29
N ALA A 150 10.27 4.80 -1.16
CA ALA A 150 10.31 3.87 -2.29
C ALA A 150 10.54 2.40 -1.86
N ALA A 151 11.02 2.17 -0.63
CA ALA A 151 11.31 0.83 -0.11
C ALA A 151 11.21 0.77 1.42
N TRP A 152 11.06 -0.44 1.94
CA TRP A 152 10.87 -0.74 3.35
C TRP A 152 12.04 -1.57 3.90
N ASP A 153 12.55 -1.20 5.08
CA ASP A 153 13.62 -1.96 5.74
C ASP A 153 13.07 -3.20 6.44
N ARG A 154 11.90 -3.06 7.06
CA ARG A 154 11.29 -4.07 7.94
C ARG A 154 9.78 -3.97 7.88
N THR A 155 9.10 -5.10 8.03
CA THR A 155 7.64 -5.18 8.13
C THR A 155 7.24 -5.92 9.40
N ARG A 156 6.15 -5.48 10.05
CA ARG A 156 5.56 -6.13 11.22
C ARG A 156 4.05 -6.19 11.07
N LEU A 157 3.48 -7.37 11.28
CA LEU A 157 2.05 -7.53 11.56
C LEU A 157 1.78 -7.10 13.01
N LEU A 158 1.00 -6.03 13.18
CA LEU A 158 0.62 -5.53 14.50
C LEU A 158 -0.64 -6.23 15.01
N ALA A 159 -1.64 -6.38 14.14
CA ALA A 159 -2.91 -7.03 14.39
C ALA A 159 -3.55 -7.48 13.07
N GLY A 160 -4.49 -8.40 13.14
CA GLY A 160 -5.33 -8.74 12.00
C GLY A 160 -5.83 -10.18 12.01
N ARG A 161 -6.94 -10.38 11.32
CA ARG A 161 -7.49 -11.69 10.98
C ARG A 161 -7.97 -11.63 9.53
N PRO A 162 -7.62 -12.62 8.68
CA PRO A 162 -8.01 -12.62 7.28
C PRO A 162 -9.51 -12.36 7.10
N ALA A 163 -9.85 -11.58 6.09
CA ALA A 163 -11.20 -11.10 5.77
C ALA A 163 -11.85 -10.16 6.79
N GLU A 164 -11.22 -9.87 7.93
CA GLU A 164 -11.80 -8.98 8.95
C GLU A 164 -10.98 -7.75 9.27
N SER A 165 -9.67 -7.90 9.38
CA SER A 165 -8.78 -6.78 9.60
C SER A 165 -7.34 -7.11 9.26
N ALA A 166 -6.59 -6.08 8.87
CA ALA A 166 -5.15 -6.14 8.75
C ALA A 166 -4.54 -4.83 9.24
N VAL A 167 -3.53 -4.92 10.10
CA VAL A 167 -2.73 -3.77 10.54
C VAL A 167 -1.26 -4.11 10.40
N LEU A 168 -0.61 -3.49 9.42
CA LEU A 168 0.82 -3.65 9.18
C LEU A 168 1.57 -2.36 9.53
N ALA A 169 2.76 -2.53 10.08
CA ALA A 169 3.74 -1.47 10.23
C ALA A 169 4.96 -1.77 9.35
N ARG A 170 5.43 -0.77 8.58
CA ARG A 170 6.61 -0.87 7.73
C ARG A 170 7.62 0.22 8.09
N ALA A 171 8.88 -0.14 8.26
CA ALA A 171 9.95 0.77 8.66
C ALA A 171 10.67 1.33 7.43
N SER A 172 11.06 2.60 7.53
CA SER A 172 12.07 3.21 6.65
C SER A 172 12.94 4.16 7.46
N GLY A 173 14.20 3.77 7.62
CA GLY A 173 15.15 4.35 8.56
C GLY A 173 14.58 4.36 9.98
N SER A 174 14.42 5.56 10.52
CA SER A 174 13.94 5.79 11.89
C SER A 174 12.42 5.98 12.01
N ARG A 175 11.67 5.87 10.91
CA ARG A 175 10.20 6.05 10.89
C ARG A 175 9.52 4.71 10.64
N TRP A 176 8.35 4.55 11.22
CA TRP A 176 7.41 3.48 10.90
C TRP A 176 6.18 4.08 10.24
N PHE A 177 5.64 3.40 9.24
CA PHE A 177 4.39 3.72 8.58
C PHE A 177 3.42 2.62 8.93
N ILE A 178 2.21 2.96 9.33
CA ILE A 178 1.22 2.02 9.82
C ILE A 178 -0.04 2.19 8.99
N GLY A 179 -0.54 1.11 8.42
CA GLY A 179 -1.82 1.08 7.71
C GLY A 179 -2.74 0.05 8.36
N GLY A 180 -4.02 0.39 8.49
CA GLY A 180 -5.05 -0.48 9.02
C GLY A 180 -6.28 -0.50 8.13
N THR A 181 -6.88 -1.67 7.95
CA THR A 181 -8.21 -1.84 7.34
C THR A 181 -9.04 -2.80 8.20
N PHE A 182 -10.34 -2.55 8.29
CA PHE A 182 -11.28 -3.30 9.11
C PHE A 182 -12.58 -3.49 8.35
N THR A 183 -13.25 -4.61 8.57
CA THR A 183 -14.60 -4.87 8.05
C THR A 183 -15.63 -4.84 9.16
N GLY A 184 -16.87 -4.50 8.81
CA GLY A 184 -17.99 -4.46 9.73
C GLY A 184 -18.18 -3.08 10.38
N PRO A 185 -18.91 -3.02 11.51
CA PRO A 185 -19.33 -1.75 12.09
C PRO A 185 -18.16 -0.90 12.61
N ALA A 186 -18.39 0.41 12.70
CA ALA A 186 -17.48 1.35 13.33
C ALA A 186 -17.18 0.92 14.78
N HIS A 187 -15.91 1.01 15.17
CA HIS A 187 -15.46 0.61 16.51
C HIS A 187 -14.13 1.30 16.86
N THR A 188 -13.63 1.05 18.06
CA THR A 188 -12.25 1.43 18.43
C THR A 188 -11.36 0.20 18.28
N ALA A 189 -10.43 0.27 17.33
CA ALA A 189 -9.43 -0.76 17.10
C ALA A 189 -8.31 -0.67 18.13
N GLU A 190 -8.00 -1.80 18.77
CA GLU A 190 -6.90 -1.93 19.72
C GLU A 190 -5.67 -2.51 19.00
N VAL A 191 -4.67 -1.66 18.73
CA VAL A 191 -3.49 -2.02 17.95
C VAL A 191 -2.27 -2.18 18.86
N PRO A 192 -1.76 -3.40 19.09
CA PRO A 192 -0.53 -3.60 19.84
C PRO A 192 0.63 -2.96 19.08
N LEU A 193 1.19 -1.86 19.60
CA LEU A 193 2.26 -1.11 18.97
C LEU A 193 3.59 -1.83 19.20
N ARG A 194 3.78 -2.98 18.53
CA ARG A 194 4.97 -3.83 18.57
C ARG A 194 6.18 -3.17 17.87
N LEU A 195 6.46 -1.92 18.23
CA LEU A 195 7.63 -1.13 17.84
C LEU A 195 8.73 -1.27 18.91
N GLU A 196 9.94 -0.80 18.59
CA GLU A 196 11.06 -0.83 19.52
C GLU A 196 10.74 -0.06 20.81
N PRO A 197 11.33 -0.46 21.98
CA PRO A 197 11.14 0.25 23.24
C PRO A 197 11.43 1.75 23.13
N GLY A 198 10.72 2.54 23.94
CA GLY A 198 10.81 4.01 23.97
C GLY A 198 9.51 4.69 23.59
N ARG A 199 9.49 6.03 23.62
CA ARG A 199 8.32 6.83 23.24
C ARG A 199 8.31 7.13 21.75
N TRP A 200 7.15 6.95 21.15
CA TRP A 200 6.87 7.24 19.74
C TRP A 200 5.79 8.30 19.66
N LEU A 201 5.99 9.29 18.80
CA LEU A 201 4.90 10.09 18.27
C LEU A 201 4.27 9.25 17.17
N VAL A 202 2.98 8.94 17.28
CA VAL A 202 2.19 8.29 16.24
C VAL A 202 1.25 9.35 15.67
N ASP A 203 1.57 9.83 14.47
CA ASP A 203 0.80 10.84 13.76
C ASP A 203 -0.28 10.16 12.92
N LEU A 204 -1.48 10.06 13.49
CA LEU A 204 -2.61 9.37 12.89
C LEU A 204 -3.34 10.25 11.86
N ILE A 205 -3.79 9.61 10.78
CA ILE A 205 -4.79 10.10 9.85
C ILE A 205 -6.03 9.24 10.02
N LEU A 206 -7.13 9.89 10.37
CA LEU A 206 -8.41 9.27 10.69
C LEU A 206 -9.52 9.92 9.87
N ASP A 207 -10.63 9.22 9.70
CA ASP A 207 -11.84 9.83 9.18
C ASP A 207 -12.50 10.71 10.25
N GLY A 208 -12.93 11.91 9.86
CA GLY A 208 -13.73 12.82 10.66
C GLY A 208 -15.04 13.18 9.94
N PRO A 209 -15.92 13.98 10.59
CA PRO A 209 -17.23 14.32 10.03
C PRO A 209 -17.14 15.08 8.70
N ASP A 210 -16.13 15.93 8.54
CA ASP A 210 -15.93 16.80 7.37
C ASP A 210 -14.70 16.38 6.54
N GLY A 211 -14.31 15.10 6.62
CA GLY A 211 -13.14 14.55 5.94
C GLY A 211 -12.01 14.17 6.90
N LEU A 212 -10.81 13.99 6.36
CA LEU A 212 -9.67 13.50 7.11
C LEU A 212 -9.26 14.44 8.25
N VAL A 213 -8.95 13.85 9.41
CA VAL A 213 -8.39 14.56 10.56
C VAL A 213 -7.05 13.97 10.96
N ARG A 214 -6.18 14.84 11.47
CA ARG A 214 -4.85 14.48 11.95
C ARG A 214 -4.83 14.46 13.47
N ARG A 215 -4.37 13.36 14.08
CA ARG A 215 -4.34 13.21 15.53
C ARG A 215 -3.01 12.63 16.04
N PRO A 216 -2.02 13.47 16.36
CA PRO A 216 -0.78 13.01 16.97
C PRO A 216 -1.04 12.46 18.38
N THR A 217 -0.46 11.31 18.69
CA THR A 217 -0.49 10.72 20.04
C THR A 217 0.87 10.18 20.43
N VAL A 218 1.19 10.16 21.72
CA VAL A 218 2.45 9.64 22.23
C VAL A 218 2.21 8.29 22.89
N VAL A 219 2.80 7.24 22.34
CA VAL A 219 2.63 5.86 22.82
C VAL A 219 4.00 5.22 23.01
N ARG A 220 4.17 4.37 24.03
CA ARG A 220 5.41 3.60 24.18
C ARG A 220 5.37 2.36 23.30
N GLY A 221 6.51 1.99 22.72
CA GLY A 221 6.65 0.68 22.06
C GLY A 221 6.29 -0.45 23.03
N GLY A 222 5.46 -1.39 22.57
CA GLY A 222 4.89 -2.48 23.36
C GLY A 222 3.53 -2.18 23.99
N GLN A 223 3.07 -0.91 24.01
CA GLN A 223 1.73 -0.56 24.48
C GLN A 223 0.69 -0.68 23.37
N THR A 224 -0.59 -0.71 23.75
CA THR A 224 -1.71 -0.67 22.80
C THR A 224 -2.03 0.76 22.41
N LEU A 225 -2.24 0.97 21.11
CA LEU A 225 -2.75 2.18 20.50
C LEU A 225 -4.24 1.98 20.18
N SER A 226 -5.11 2.78 20.78
CA SER A 226 -6.56 2.77 20.51
C SER A 226 -6.89 3.73 19.35
N VAL A 227 -7.53 3.22 18.30
CA VAL A 227 -7.81 3.97 17.07
C VAL A 227 -9.30 3.87 16.70
N PRO A 228 -10.08 4.96 16.73
CA PRO A 228 -11.45 4.94 16.21
C PRO A 228 -11.40 4.75 14.70
N VAL A 229 -12.21 3.82 14.19
CA VAL A 229 -12.35 3.52 12.78
C VAL A 229 -13.83 3.53 12.39
N THR A 230 -14.12 4.02 11.19
CA THR A 230 -15.45 3.99 10.59
C THR A 230 -15.82 2.58 10.13
N ALA A 231 -17.10 2.36 9.82
CA ALA A 231 -17.56 1.07 9.29
C ALA A 231 -16.85 0.76 7.97
N ASP A 232 -16.37 -0.48 7.82
CA ASP A 232 -15.60 -0.95 6.67
C ASP A 232 -14.37 -0.08 6.31
N GLY A 233 -13.87 0.67 7.30
CA GLY A 233 -12.86 1.70 7.12
C GLY A 233 -11.46 1.28 7.54
N GLY A 234 -10.69 2.27 7.97
CA GLY A 234 -9.32 2.05 8.39
C GLY A 234 -8.62 3.31 8.85
N PHE A 235 -7.29 3.25 8.89
CA PHE A 235 -6.47 4.40 9.24
C PHE A 235 -5.08 4.28 8.61
N ALA A 236 -4.37 5.41 8.62
CA ALA A 236 -2.95 5.48 8.33
C ALA A 236 -2.21 6.23 9.43
N ALA A 237 -0.93 5.95 9.64
CA ALA A 237 -0.11 6.71 10.58
C ALA A 237 1.37 6.70 10.20
N ILE A 238 2.08 7.77 10.58
CA ILE A 238 3.54 7.78 10.61
C ILE A 238 3.98 7.85 12.06
N ALA A 239 4.82 6.92 12.49
CA ALA A 239 5.42 6.90 13.80
C ALA A 239 6.92 7.23 13.76
N CYS A 240 7.36 8.11 14.66
CA CYS A 240 8.75 8.53 14.80
C CYS A 240 9.12 8.70 16.28
N ARG A 241 10.41 8.70 16.59
CA ARG A 241 10.88 8.85 17.98
C ARG A 241 10.43 10.19 18.57
N TRP A 242 9.71 10.12 19.69
CA TRP A 242 9.18 11.32 20.33
C TRP A 242 10.28 12.07 21.11
N ARG A 243 10.20 13.40 21.05
CA ARG A 243 10.94 14.34 21.90
C ARG A 243 10.02 15.53 22.23
N PRO A 244 10.26 16.24 23.35
CA PRO A 244 9.49 17.44 23.67
C PRO A 244 9.42 18.42 22.49
N GLY A 245 8.23 18.96 22.23
CA GLY A 245 7.97 19.90 21.12
C GLY A 245 7.76 19.26 19.74
N LEU A 246 7.94 17.94 19.58
CA LEU A 246 7.66 17.26 18.32
C LEU A 246 6.15 17.06 18.13
N SER A 247 5.61 17.60 17.04
CA SER A 247 4.18 17.53 16.69
C SER A 247 3.90 16.83 15.35
N THR A 248 4.94 16.51 14.56
CA THR A 248 4.82 15.76 13.30
C THR A 248 5.97 14.78 13.10
N CYS A 249 5.70 13.72 12.33
CA CYS A 249 6.69 12.79 11.82
C CYS A 249 7.03 13.01 10.32
N ASP A 250 6.44 14.04 9.72
CA ASP A 250 6.74 14.46 8.36
C ASP A 250 8.21 14.89 8.24
N ARG A 251 8.75 14.67 7.04
CA ARG A 251 10.04 15.19 6.63
C ARG A 251 9.83 16.14 5.44
N PRO A 252 10.70 17.16 5.30
CA PRO A 252 10.72 18.03 4.13
C PRO A 252 10.89 17.25 2.83
#